data_AF-A0A2E9RRJ1-F1
#
_entry.id   AF-A0A2E9RRJ1-F1
#
_cell.length_a   1.000
_cell.length_b   1.000
_cell.length_c   1.000
_cell.angle_alpha   90.00
_cell.angle_beta   90.00
_cell.angle_gamma   90.00
#
_symmetry.space_group_name_H-M   'P 1'
#
loop_
_entity.id
_entity.type
_entity.pdbx_description
1 polymer ?
#
loop_
_entity_poly.entity_id
_entity_poly.type
_entity_poly.pdbx_seq_one_letter_code
_entity_poly.pdbx_strand_id
1 'polypeptide(L)'
;MGLGSPSSSGAHIVPPSGDATIRGPALGSEIVVTTTSRLAGAIHSLQWKGKEFIDSHDHGRQLQSASNFDAGSRFHPETFNPTEAGSRNDGAGSVSTSRLLRLTYNKNSLSTTNRMAFWIAPGQFSGENLAKNKTLISRHILKKNLRIGYRKFQNVISYDVTFSVPPDENHRYAQFEVLTGYMPVEFSKFWKFVPESGKLRHLSNGPGEQPFPVVLSTPNGSHAMTCIPRESPSENFEGPGYGRFRFLENLNKTVKWNVVYRLRNKQGILPVNNPFRLFVVVGDLETVRSTLVQLGLPHPR
;
A
#
# COMPACT_ATOMS: atom_id res chain seq x y z
N MET A 1 20.78 24.72 -51.58
CA MET A 1 20.88 23.62 -50.60
C MET A 1 20.51 24.16 -49.23
N GLY A 2 19.24 24.08 -48.86
CA GLY A 2 18.78 24.41 -47.51
C GLY A 2 18.46 23.11 -46.78
N LEU A 3 19.27 22.76 -45.80
CA LEU A 3 19.03 21.61 -44.93
C LEU A 3 17.88 21.98 -43.99
N GLY A 4 16.68 21.47 -44.28
CA GLY A 4 15.56 21.49 -43.35
C GLY A 4 15.88 20.56 -42.17
N SER A 5 16.00 21.13 -40.98
CA SER A 5 16.06 20.37 -39.73
C SER A 5 14.77 19.56 -39.58
N PRO A 6 14.83 18.24 -39.30
CA PRO A 6 13.64 17.48 -38.99
C PRO A 6 13.13 17.94 -37.62
N SER A 7 11.94 18.53 -37.60
CA SER A 7 11.18 18.75 -36.37
C SER A 7 10.92 17.39 -35.73
N SER A 8 11.51 17.12 -34.57
CA SER A 8 11.17 15.96 -33.75
C SER A 8 9.75 16.13 -33.25
N SER A 9 8.80 15.48 -33.92
CA SER A 9 7.45 15.27 -33.42
C SER A 9 7.55 14.38 -32.18
N GLY A 10 7.74 15.01 -31.01
CA GLY A 10 7.71 14.32 -29.73
C GLY A 10 6.35 13.68 -29.58
N ALA A 11 6.29 12.35 -29.69
CA ALA A 11 5.09 11.60 -29.38
C ALA A 11 4.70 11.92 -27.93
N HIS A 12 3.61 12.68 -27.76
CA HIS A 12 3.03 12.91 -26.45
C HIS A 12 2.51 11.58 -25.95
N ILE A 13 3.28 10.91 -25.09
CA ILE A 13 2.80 9.72 -24.37
C ILE A 13 1.73 10.22 -23.39
N VAL A 14 0.47 10.09 -23.79
CA VAL A 14 -0.66 10.33 -22.90
C VAL A 14 -0.61 9.26 -21.80
N PRO A 15 -0.54 9.65 -20.52
CA PRO A 15 -0.62 8.68 -19.43
C PRO A 15 -1.91 7.86 -19.56
N PRO A 16 -1.87 6.53 -19.34
CA PRO A 16 -3.10 5.75 -19.35
C PRO A 16 -4.06 6.27 -18.26
N SER A 17 -5.37 6.14 -18.52
CA SER A 17 -6.36 6.37 -17.46
C SER A 17 -6.10 5.39 -16.30
N GLY A 18 -6.18 5.90 -15.08
CA GLY A 18 -6.13 5.10 -13.85
C GLY A 18 -7.51 4.63 -13.39
N ASP A 19 -8.57 4.96 -14.12
CA ASP A 19 -9.95 4.67 -13.73
C ASP A 19 -10.30 3.23 -14.11
N ALA A 20 -10.52 2.40 -13.11
CA ALA A 20 -10.95 1.03 -13.30
C ALA A 20 -11.74 0.54 -12.10
N THR A 21 -12.72 -0.32 -12.34
CA THR A 21 -13.48 -1.02 -11.30
C THR A 21 -13.47 -2.50 -11.61
N ILE A 22 -13.08 -3.30 -10.62
CA ILE A 22 -13.18 -4.76 -10.65
C ILE A 22 -14.09 -5.23 -9.52
N ARG A 23 -14.70 -6.40 -9.70
CA ARG A 23 -15.66 -6.97 -8.77
C ARG A 23 -15.61 -8.50 -8.74
N GLY A 24 -15.88 -9.07 -7.57
CA GLY A 24 -15.98 -10.51 -7.40
C GLY A 24 -16.97 -10.89 -6.31
N PRO A 25 -17.70 -12.00 -6.45
CA PRO A 25 -18.64 -12.45 -5.43
C PRO A 25 -17.90 -12.76 -4.13
N ALA A 26 -18.49 -12.39 -2.99
CA ALA A 26 -17.95 -12.67 -1.67
C ALA A 26 -19.06 -12.70 -0.61
N LEU A 27 -19.23 -13.85 0.06
CA LEU A 27 -20.04 -13.99 1.28
C LEU A 27 -21.50 -13.51 1.10
N GLY A 28 -22.14 -13.90 -0.01
CA GLY A 28 -23.52 -13.50 -0.34
C GLY A 28 -23.67 -12.06 -0.85
N SER A 29 -22.55 -11.37 -1.10
CA SER A 29 -22.50 -10.05 -1.72
C SER A 29 -21.34 -10.02 -2.73
N GLU A 30 -20.74 -8.86 -2.95
CA GLU A 30 -19.54 -8.69 -3.78
C GLU A 30 -18.51 -7.80 -3.09
N ILE A 31 -17.25 -8.07 -3.39
CA ILE A 31 -16.16 -7.12 -3.18
C ILE A 31 -16.05 -6.29 -4.46
N VAL A 32 -16.00 -4.96 -4.32
CA VAL A 32 -15.76 -4.01 -5.41
C VAL A 32 -14.49 -3.23 -5.10
N VAL A 33 -13.55 -3.18 -6.05
CA VAL A 33 -12.31 -2.41 -5.92
C VAL A 33 -12.23 -1.42 -7.05
N THR A 34 -11.95 -0.15 -6.73
CA THR A 34 -11.85 0.94 -7.71
C THR A 34 -10.50 1.64 -7.59
N THR A 35 -9.86 1.88 -8.73
CA THR A 35 -8.70 2.78 -8.88
C THR A 35 -9.12 4.02 -9.65
N THR A 36 -8.36 5.11 -9.51
CA THR A 36 -8.64 6.36 -10.24
C THR A 36 -7.38 6.96 -10.85
N SER A 37 -7.57 7.74 -11.92
CA SER A 37 -6.52 8.57 -12.54
C SER A 37 -5.93 9.56 -11.56
N ARG A 38 -6.76 10.09 -10.65
CA ARG A 38 -6.34 10.99 -9.56
C ARG A 38 -5.20 10.40 -8.73
N LEU A 39 -5.20 9.08 -8.49
CA LEU A 39 -4.30 8.43 -7.53
C LEU A 39 -3.27 7.51 -8.20
N ALA A 40 -2.94 7.78 -9.47
CA ALA A 40 -1.94 7.04 -10.24
C ALA A 40 -2.10 5.50 -10.19
N GLY A 41 -3.35 5.02 -10.14
CA GLY A 41 -3.69 3.60 -10.06
C GLY A 41 -3.65 2.96 -8.67
N ALA A 42 -3.42 3.73 -7.59
CA ALA A 42 -3.64 3.26 -6.22
C ALA A 42 -5.13 2.95 -5.98
N ILE A 43 -5.44 2.08 -5.01
CA ILE A 43 -6.83 1.70 -4.73
C ILE A 43 -7.51 2.82 -3.95
N HIS A 44 -8.47 3.46 -4.63
CA HIS A 44 -9.31 4.53 -4.12
C HIS A 44 -10.41 4.00 -3.19
N SER A 45 -11.05 2.89 -3.58
CA SER A 45 -12.21 2.35 -2.90
C SER A 45 -12.13 0.83 -2.83
N LEU A 46 -12.54 0.28 -1.69
CA LEU A 46 -12.79 -1.15 -1.49
C LEU A 46 -14.11 -1.27 -0.75
N GLN A 47 -15.10 -1.90 -1.38
CA GLN A 47 -16.42 -2.09 -0.80
C GLN A 47 -16.77 -3.56 -0.64
N TRP A 48 -17.54 -3.88 0.40
CA TRP A 48 -18.25 -5.15 0.55
C TRP A 48 -19.56 -4.90 1.29
N LYS A 49 -20.66 -5.53 0.85
CA LYS A 49 -22.04 -5.22 1.33
C LYS A 49 -22.39 -3.73 1.27
N GLY A 50 -21.87 -3.02 0.26
CA GLY A 50 -22.07 -1.57 0.07
C GLY A 50 -21.35 -0.69 1.09
N LYS A 51 -20.58 -1.25 2.04
CA LYS A 51 -19.77 -0.49 2.99
C LYS A 51 -18.41 -0.17 2.38
N GLU A 52 -18.04 1.11 2.38
CA GLU A 52 -16.68 1.57 2.04
C GLU A 52 -15.69 1.26 3.17
N PHE A 53 -14.54 0.69 2.81
CA PHE A 53 -13.45 0.36 3.72
C PHE A 53 -12.33 1.39 3.69
N ILE A 54 -12.22 2.21 2.63
CA ILE A 54 -11.09 3.14 2.44
C ILE A 54 -11.53 4.60 2.59
N ASP A 55 -10.81 5.37 3.41
CA ASP A 55 -11.01 6.83 3.56
C ASP A 55 -10.18 7.62 2.53
N SER A 56 -10.50 7.52 1.24
CA SER A 56 -9.70 8.12 0.16
C SER A 56 -9.94 9.61 -0.06
N HIS A 57 -9.70 10.41 0.98
CA HIS A 57 -9.88 11.87 0.95
C HIS A 57 -8.70 12.63 0.32
N ASP A 58 -7.46 12.21 0.59
CA ASP A 58 -6.22 12.81 0.05
C ASP A 58 -5.26 11.71 -0.44
N HIS A 59 -4.13 12.09 -1.04
CA HIS A 59 -3.11 11.16 -1.57
C HIS A 59 -2.33 10.37 -0.50
N GLY A 60 -2.60 10.62 0.77
CA GLY A 60 -2.04 9.86 1.89
C GLY A 60 -2.93 8.71 2.35
N ARG A 61 -4.21 8.65 1.97
CA ARG A 61 -5.22 7.78 2.61
C ARG A 61 -5.87 6.73 1.69
N GLN A 62 -5.06 5.93 1.01
CA GLN A 62 -5.53 4.87 0.09
C GLN A 62 -5.29 3.48 0.65
N LEU A 63 -5.79 2.45 -0.04
CA LEU A 63 -5.17 1.14 0.04
C LEU A 63 -3.96 1.14 -0.90
N GLN A 64 -2.79 1.45 -0.35
CA GLN A 64 -1.59 1.76 -1.14
C GLN A 64 -0.29 1.25 -0.52
N SER A 65 0.75 1.19 -1.35
CA SER A 65 2.10 0.80 -0.96
C SER A 65 3.06 2.01 -0.93
N ALA A 66 4.09 1.94 -0.09
CA ALA A 66 5.14 2.95 -0.02
C ALA A 66 6.47 2.34 0.41
N SER A 67 7.57 3.05 0.18
CA SER A 67 8.90 2.65 0.65
C SER A 67 9.64 3.85 1.24
N ASN A 68 10.56 3.60 2.17
CA ASN A 68 11.39 4.61 2.81
C ASN A 68 12.83 4.15 2.79
N PHE A 69 13.75 5.07 2.51
CA PHE A 69 15.18 4.75 2.46
C PHE A 69 16.01 5.74 3.26
N ASP A 70 17.20 5.31 3.64
CA ASP A 70 18.17 6.16 4.33
C ASP A 70 18.91 7.13 3.40
N ALA A 71 18.90 6.89 2.08
CA ALA A 71 19.60 7.67 1.06
C ALA A 71 21.07 7.92 1.44
N GLY A 72 21.75 6.86 1.93
CA GLY A 72 23.17 6.89 2.26
C GLY A 72 23.52 7.64 3.55
N SER A 73 22.54 8.17 4.26
CA SER A 73 22.69 8.96 5.50
C SER A 73 21.94 8.30 6.67
N ARG A 74 21.77 9.00 7.80
CA ARG A 74 20.98 8.48 8.93
C ARG A 74 19.51 8.29 8.50
N PHE A 75 18.90 7.15 8.81
CA PHE A 75 17.50 6.90 8.49
C PHE A 75 16.56 7.82 9.30
N HIS A 76 15.68 8.51 8.59
CA HIS A 76 14.55 9.27 9.14
C HIS A 76 13.33 8.96 8.27
N PRO A 77 12.21 8.46 8.85
CA PRO A 77 11.00 8.17 8.08
C PRO A 77 10.54 9.38 7.27
N GLU A 78 9.91 9.13 6.13
CA GLU A 78 9.29 10.12 5.24
C GLU A 78 10.24 11.11 4.56
N THR A 79 11.54 11.12 4.88
CA THR A 79 12.53 12.03 4.27
C THR A 79 13.05 11.59 2.90
N PHE A 80 12.99 10.30 2.59
CA PHE A 80 13.20 9.75 1.24
C PHE A 80 12.19 8.63 1.04
N ASN A 81 10.96 9.01 0.69
CA ASN A 81 9.81 8.13 0.76
C ASN A 81 9.02 8.11 -0.54
N PRO A 82 9.32 7.16 -1.45
CA PRO A 82 8.46 6.89 -2.59
C PRO A 82 7.07 6.37 -2.17
N THR A 83 6.01 6.95 -2.74
CA THR A 83 4.60 6.64 -2.43
C THR A 83 3.79 6.35 -3.70
N GLU A 84 2.91 5.35 -3.64
CA GLU A 84 2.13 4.91 -4.80
C GLU A 84 1.13 5.98 -5.27
N ALA A 85 0.27 6.47 -4.39
CA ALA A 85 -0.87 7.30 -4.79
C ALA A 85 -0.46 8.70 -5.23
N GLY A 86 0.56 9.28 -4.61
CA GLY A 86 1.04 10.65 -4.88
C GLY A 86 1.82 11.22 -3.69
N SER A 87 2.05 12.53 -3.71
CA SER A 87 2.77 13.28 -2.67
C SER A 87 1.81 13.93 -1.67
N ARG A 88 2.36 14.44 -0.56
CA ARG A 88 1.64 15.26 0.42
C ARG A 88 1.08 16.54 -0.21
N ASN A 89 1.81 17.13 -1.16
CA ASN A 89 1.42 18.38 -1.82
C ASN A 89 0.24 18.19 -2.77
N ASP A 90 0.01 16.97 -3.26
CA ASP A 90 -1.17 16.65 -4.06
C ASP A 90 -2.46 16.77 -3.22
N GLY A 91 -2.36 16.57 -1.90
CA GLY A 91 -3.43 16.81 -0.93
C GLY A 91 -4.74 16.13 -1.34
N ALA A 92 -5.85 16.85 -1.23
CA ALA A 92 -7.16 16.42 -1.73
C ALA A 92 -7.40 16.75 -3.21
N GLY A 93 -6.35 17.18 -3.94
CA GLY A 93 -6.40 17.61 -5.34
C GLY A 93 -6.76 16.49 -6.31
N SER A 94 -7.00 16.87 -7.57
CA SER A 94 -7.47 15.96 -8.63
C SER A 94 -6.34 15.26 -9.41
N VAL A 95 -5.08 15.59 -9.13
CA VAL A 95 -3.91 15.11 -9.88
C VAL A 95 -2.86 14.57 -8.92
N SER A 96 -2.20 13.49 -9.34
CA SER A 96 -1.07 12.90 -8.63
C SER A 96 0.27 13.30 -9.23
N THR A 97 1.26 13.51 -8.36
CA THR A 97 2.67 13.58 -8.72
C THR A 97 3.22 12.21 -9.15
N SER A 98 2.66 11.12 -8.64
CA SER A 98 2.97 9.76 -9.12
C SER A 98 2.44 9.58 -10.53
N ARG A 99 3.12 8.75 -11.33
CA ARG A 99 2.75 8.54 -12.73
C ARG A 99 2.38 7.10 -12.98
N LEU A 100 1.13 6.86 -13.34
CA LEU A 100 0.71 5.58 -13.86
C LEU A 100 1.38 5.34 -15.22
N LEU A 101 2.03 4.19 -15.36
CA LEU A 101 2.71 3.78 -16.59
C LEU A 101 1.91 2.73 -17.36
N ARG A 102 1.18 1.87 -16.64
CA ARG A 102 0.34 0.82 -17.22
C ARG A 102 -0.78 0.47 -16.28
N LEU A 103 -1.96 0.21 -16.84
CA LEU A 103 -3.08 -0.42 -16.15
C LEU A 103 -3.71 -1.46 -17.10
N THR A 104 -4.01 -2.64 -16.57
CA THR A 104 -4.78 -3.69 -17.26
C THR A 104 -5.71 -4.35 -16.27
N TYR A 105 -6.94 -4.64 -16.65
CA TYR A 105 -7.91 -5.26 -15.75
C TYR A 105 -8.92 -6.11 -16.52
N ASN A 106 -9.59 -6.99 -15.79
CA ASN A 106 -10.77 -7.73 -16.25
C ASN A 106 -11.79 -7.75 -15.11
N LYS A 107 -12.77 -8.66 -15.16
CA LYS A 107 -13.87 -8.71 -14.20
C LYS A 107 -13.43 -8.64 -12.73
N ASN A 108 -12.45 -9.44 -12.32
CA ASN A 108 -12.07 -9.61 -10.91
C ASN A 108 -10.56 -9.49 -10.66
N SER A 109 -9.79 -8.99 -11.62
CA SER A 109 -8.36 -8.77 -11.45
C SER A 109 -7.88 -7.50 -12.14
N LEU A 110 -6.87 -6.87 -11.56
CA LEU A 110 -6.26 -5.63 -12.03
C LEU A 110 -4.76 -5.66 -11.81
N SER A 111 -4.01 -5.08 -12.73
CA SER A 111 -2.56 -4.90 -12.66
C SER A 111 -2.21 -3.45 -12.97
N THR A 112 -1.35 -2.85 -12.16
CA THR A 112 -0.79 -1.52 -12.41
C THR A 112 0.73 -1.54 -12.34
N THR A 113 1.35 -0.68 -13.14
CA THR A 113 2.73 -0.27 -12.97
C THR A 113 2.74 1.24 -12.82
N ASN A 114 3.32 1.78 -11.75
CA ASN A 114 3.48 3.21 -11.60
C ASN A 114 4.92 3.60 -11.21
N ARG A 115 5.24 4.86 -11.47
CA ARG A 115 6.44 5.53 -11.01
C ARG A 115 6.06 6.42 -9.84
N MET A 116 6.58 6.10 -8.67
CA MET A 116 6.16 6.70 -7.40
C MET A 116 6.67 8.14 -7.25
N ALA A 117 5.86 9.03 -6.68
CA ALA A 117 6.27 10.33 -6.18
C ALA A 117 7.06 10.18 -4.88
N PHE A 118 7.84 11.20 -4.50
CA PHE A 118 8.28 11.35 -3.12
C PHE A 118 7.16 12.00 -2.29
N TRP A 119 6.96 11.51 -1.07
CA TRP A 119 5.93 11.99 -0.16
C TRP A 119 6.05 13.50 0.13
N ILE A 120 7.26 13.98 0.39
CA ILE A 120 7.54 15.42 0.59
C ILE A 120 8.44 15.96 -0.52
N ALA A 121 8.24 17.23 -0.88
CA ALA A 121 9.03 17.90 -1.91
C ALA A 121 10.43 18.29 -1.40
N PRO A 122 11.40 18.49 -2.29
CA PRO A 122 12.70 19.05 -1.92
C PRO A 122 12.53 20.36 -1.14
N GLY A 123 13.29 20.52 -0.05
CA GLY A 123 13.18 21.68 0.84
C GLY A 123 12.09 21.60 1.92
N GLN A 124 11.20 20.60 1.87
CA GLN A 124 10.20 20.36 2.92
C GLN A 124 10.74 19.46 4.03
N PHE A 125 10.00 19.38 5.14
CA PHE A 125 10.40 18.63 6.33
C PHE A 125 9.38 17.54 6.71
N SER A 126 9.89 16.42 7.23
CA SER A 126 9.12 15.49 8.05
C SER A 126 9.62 15.58 9.50
N GLY A 127 8.75 16.12 10.38
CA GLY A 127 9.17 16.62 11.68
C GLY A 127 10.27 17.66 11.52
N GLU A 128 11.41 17.43 12.17
CA GLU A 128 12.59 18.31 12.11
C GLU A 128 13.56 17.94 10.96
N ASN A 129 13.28 16.89 10.20
CA ASN A 129 14.23 16.35 9.23
C ASN A 129 13.88 16.79 7.81
N LEU A 130 14.87 17.37 7.11
CA LEU A 130 14.74 17.83 5.73
C LEU A 130 14.57 16.65 4.77
N ALA A 131 13.76 16.84 3.73
CA ALA A 131 13.65 15.99 2.56
C ALA A 131 15.03 15.73 1.94
N LYS A 132 15.31 14.46 1.60
CA LYS A 132 16.58 14.03 0.98
C LYS A 132 16.49 13.88 -0.53
N ASN A 133 15.28 13.87 -1.07
CA ASN A 133 15.05 13.88 -2.51
C ASN A 133 15.37 15.23 -3.13
N LYS A 134 15.77 15.21 -4.41
CA LYS A 134 16.07 16.40 -5.22
C LYS A 134 15.00 16.71 -6.27
N THR A 135 14.03 15.81 -6.43
CA THR A 135 12.93 15.90 -7.39
C THR A 135 11.61 15.53 -6.71
N LEU A 136 10.49 15.85 -7.35
CA LEU A 136 9.15 15.46 -6.88
C LEU A 136 8.83 13.99 -7.20
N ILE A 137 9.22 13.53 -8.39
CA ILE A 137 9.01 12.15 -8.84
C ILE A 137 10.27 11.33 -8.62
N SER A 138 10.13 10.17 -7.96
CA SER A 138 11.23 9.21 -7.76
C SER A 138 11.53 8.45 -9.06
N ARG A 139 12.53 7.57 -9.06
CA ARG A 139 12.74 6.58 -10.13
C ARG A 139 12.30 5.17 -9.71
N HIS A 140 11.72 5.05 -8.52
CA HIS A 140 11.19 3.79 -8.02
C HIS A 140 9.94 3.42 -8.79
N ILE A 141 9.88 2.16 -9.21
CA ILE A 141 8.73 1.59 -9.90
C ILE A 141 8.02 0.63 -8.96
N LEU A 142 6.70 0.76 -8.87
CA LEU A 142 5.83 -0.19 -8.20
C LEU A 142 5.04 -0.96 -9.25
N LYS A 143 5.09 -2.29 -9.19
CA LYS A 143 4.15 -3.16 -9.91
C LYS A 143 3.21 -3.77 -8.90
N LYS A 144 1.91 -3.73 -9.19
CA LYS A 144 0.85 -4.31 -8.37
C LYS A 144 0.00 -5.22 -9.23
N ASN A 145 -0.32 -6.41 -8.75
CA ASN A 145 -1.32 -7.30 -9.32
C ASN A 145 -2.30 -7.69 -8.22
N LEU A 146 -3.58 -7.51 -8.48
CA LEU A 146 -4.62 -7.92 -7.55
C LEU A 146 -5.67 -8.82 -8.20
N ARG A 147 -6.22 -9.74 -7.41
CA ARG A 147 -7.32 -10.61 -7.81
C ARG A 147 -8.27 -10.84 -6.65
N ILE A 148 -9.56 -10.58 -6.87
CA ILE A 148 -10.62 -10.88 -5.91
C ILE A 148 -10.94 -12.39 -5.98
N GLY A 149 -10.85 -13.05 -4.82
CA GLY A 149 -11.03 -14.48 -4.64
C GLY A 149 -9.72 -15.26 -4.76
N TYR A 150 -9.49 -16.14 -3.77
CA TYR A 150 -8.34 -17.05 -3.72
C TYR A 150 -8.77 -18.47 -3.36
N ARG A 151 -8.62 -19.42 -4.30
CA ARG A 151 -9.10 -20.81 -4.15
C ARG A 151 -10.57 -20.82 -3.69
N LYS A 152 -10.86 -21.45 -2.55
CA LYS A 152 -12.20 -21.50 -1.94
C LYS A 152 -12.60 -20.21 -1.19
N PHE A 153 -11.66 -19.29 -0.96
CA PHE A 153 -11.91 -18.07 -0.18
C PHE A 153 -12.30 -16.92 -1.10
N GLN A 154 -13.60 -16.69 -1.21
CA GLN A 154 -14.15 -15.59 -2.00
C GLN A 154 -13.84 -14.21 -1.41
N ASN A 155 -13.64 -14.15 -0.09
CA ASN A 155 -13.43 -12.93 0.69
C ASN A 155 -11.95 -12.54 0.87
N VAL A 156 -11.08 -13.14 0.06
CA VAL A 156 -9.64 -12.89 0.04
C VAL A 156 -9.26 -12.24 -1.27
N ILE A 157 -8.56 -11.11 -1.20
CA ILE A 157 -7.94 -10.46 -2.34
C ILE A 157 -6.46 -10.84 -2.33
N SER A 158 -6.01 -11.57 -3.36
CA SER A 158 -4.58 -11.74 -3.59
C SER A 158 -3.99 -10.42 -4.07
N TYR A 159 -2.94 -9.95 -3.41
CA TYR A 159 -2.28 -8.68 -3.68
C TYR A 159 -0.77 -8.93 -3.77
N ASP A 160 -0.27 -8.99 -5.00
CA ASP A 160 1.15 -9.13 -5.29
C ASP A 160 1.73 -7.76 -5.62
N VAL A 161 2.75 -7.33 -4.90
CA VAL A 161 3.44 -6.06 -5.13
C VAL A 161 4.93 -6.28 -5.34
N THR A 162 5.55 -5.50 -6.21
CA THR A 162 6.99 -5.54 -6.46
C THR A 162 7.54 -4.13 -6.50
N PHE A 163 8.53 -3.87 -5.64
CA PHE A 163 9.26 -2.61 -5.60
C PHE A 163 10.58 -2.75 -6.36
N SER A 164 10.79 -1.92 -7.36
CA SER A 164 12.07 -1.80 -8.07
C SER A 164 12.88 -0.62 -7.53
N VAL A 165 14.04 -0.91 -6.94
CA VAL A 165 14.98 0.11 -6.43
C VAL A 165 15.94 0.53 -7.54
N PRO A 166 16.15 1.84 -7.81
CA PRO A 166 17.05 2.30 -8.86
C PRO A 166 18.54 1.96 -8.61
N PRO A 167 19.33 1.64 -9.66
CA PRO A 167 20.72 1.17 -9.55
C PRO A 167 21.78 2.19 -9.08
N ASP A 168 21.49 3.46 -9.21
CA ASP A 168 22.35 4.60 -8.90
C ASP A 168 21.94 5.31 -7.60
N GLU A 169 21.04 4.69 -6.82
CA GLU A 169 20.71 5.14 -5.47
C GLU A 169 21.44 4.30 -4.43
N ASN A 170 22.17 4.97 -3.53
CA ASN A 170 22.89 4.30 -2.45
C ASN A 170 22.03 4.26 -1.18
N HIS A 171 21.65 3.06 -0.77
CA HIS A 171 20.87 2.82 0.44
C HIS A 171 21.48 1.70 1.26
N ARG A 172 21.53 1.83 2.58
CA ARG A 172 21.89 0.72 3.49
C ARG A 172 20.70 0.23 4.31
N TYR A 173 19.61 0.99 4.29
CA TYR A 173 18.36 0.67 4.95
C TYR A 173 17.19 1.00 4.03
N ALA A 174 16.28 0.05 3.90
CA ALA A 174 14.97 0.24 3.29
C ALA A 174 13.89 -0.26 4.23
N GLN A 175 12.78 0.48 4.28
CA GLN A 175 11.55 0.04 4.89
C GLN A 175 10.45 0.05 3.83
N PHE A 176 9.92 -1.12 3.51
CA PHE A 176 8.81 -1.29 2.59
C PHE A 176 7.52 -1.37 3.39
N GLU A 177 6.68 -0.35 3.28
CA GLU A 177 5.29 -0.41 3.71
C GLU A 177 4.52 -1.11 2.57
N VAL A 178 4.58 -2.44 2.57
CA VAL A 178 4.17 -3.28 1.43
C VAL A 178 2.68 -3.13 1.12
N LEU A 179 1.87 -2.89 2.15
CA LEU A 179 0.50 -2.43 1.99
C LEU A 179 0.00 -1.73 3.25
N THR A 180 -0.76 -0.67 3.03
CA THR A 180 -1.43 0.11 4.07
C THR A 180 -2.89 0.29 3.70
N GLY A 181 -3.78 0.14 4.68
CA GLY A 181 -5.20 0.51 4.54
C GLY A 181 -5.55 1.65 5.50
N TYR A 182 -5.92 2.80 4.95
CA TYR A 182 -6.55 3.89 5.69
C TYR A 182 -8.07 3.74 5.62
N MET A 183 -8.71 3.59 6.78
CA MET A 183 -10.13 3.27 6.87
C MET A 183 -10.89 4.37 7.63
N PRO A 184 -12.19 4.57 7.35
CA PRO A 184 -13.03 5.49 8.12
C PRO A 184 -12.97 5.20 9.62
N VAL A 185 -13.07 6.24 10.46
CA VAL A 185 -12.97 6.12 11.93
C VAL A 185 -13.97 5.17 12.58
N GLU A 186 -15.05 4.85 11.88
CA GLU A 186 -16.05 3.87 12.30
C GLU A 186 -15.47 2.45 12.44
N PHE A 187 -14.38 2.13 11.73
CA PHE A 187 -13.57 0.91 11.96
C PHE A 187 -12.74 1.04 13.25
N SER A 188 -13.46 1.26 14.34
CA SER A 188 -12.94 1.77 15.60
C SER A 188 -12.42 0.70 16.55
N LYS A 189 -12.65 -0.58 16.24
CA LYS A 189 -12.19 -1.71 17.07
C LYS A 189 -10.92 -2.31 16.47
N PHE A 190 -9.89 -2.39 17.29
CA PHE A 190 -8.55 -2.82 16.92
C PHE A 190 -8.29 -4.18 17.55
N TRP A 191 -7.85 -5.13 16.73
CA TRP A 191 -7.62 -6.50 17.15
C TRP A 191 -6.26 -6.99 16.67
N LYS A 192 -5.61 -7.85 17.47
CA LYS A 192 -4.55 -8.73 17.01
C LYS A 192 -5.11 -10.12 16.79
N PHE A 193 -4.76 -10.74 15.67
CA PHE A 193 -4.97 -12.17 15.48
C PHE A 193 -3.81 -12.95 16.10
N VAL A 194 -4.09 -13.87 17.02
CA VAL A 194 -3.07 -14.71 17.69
C VAL A 194 -3.08 -16.10 17.03
N PRO A 195 -2.15 -16.40 16.12
CA PRO A 195 -2.19 -17.58 15.25
C PRO A 195 -2.27 -18.89 16.02
N GLU A 196 -1.52 -19.00 17.12
CA GLU A 196 -1.40 -20.22 17.93
C GLU A 196 -2.76 -20.64 18.52
N SER A 197 -3.61 -19.66 18.83
CA SER A 197 -4.94 -19.90 19.39
C SER A 197 -6.07 -19.71 18.38
N GLY A 198 -5.78 -19.14 17.21
CA GLY A 198 -6.78 -18.72 16.23
C GLY A 198 -7.76 -17.64 16.73
N LYS A 199 -7.44 -16.95 17.84
CA LYS A 199 -8.32 -15.96 18.49
C LYS A 199 -7.93 -14.53 18.15
N LEU A 200 -8.94 -13.66 18.14
CA LEU A 200 -8.74 -12.20 18.16
C LEU A 200 -8.61 -11.73 19.61
N ARG A 201 -7.65 -10.85 19.86
CA ARG A 201 -7.52 -10.13 21.14
C ARG A 201 -7.53 -8.63 20.89
N HIS A 202 -8.10 -7.87 21.81
CA HIS A 202 -8.09 -6.41 21.70
C HIS A 202 -6.67 -5.86 21.64
N LEU A 203 -6.49 -4.82 20.83
CA LEU A 203 -5.32 -3.97 20.79
C LEU A 203 -5.70 -2.54 21.18
N SER A 204 -4.74 -1.80 21.73
CA SER A 204 -4.85 -0.34 21.76
C SER A 204 -4.93 0.23 20.35
N ASN A 205 -5.47 1.45 20.22
CA ASN A 205 -5.56 2.19 18.96
C ASN A 205 -4.20 2.73 18.44
N GLY A 206 -3.10 2.40 19.10
CA GLY A 206 -1.75 2.84 18.72
C GLY A 206 -1.44 4.28 19.17
N PRO A 207 -0.44 4.92 18.56
CA PRO A 207 0.39 4.41 17.45
C PRO A 207 1.33 3.28 17.88
N GLY A 208 1.67 2.37 16.98
CA GLY A 208 2.74 1.38 17.22
C GLY A 208 2.66 0.14 16.33
N GLU A 209 3.81 -0.53 16.20
CA GLU A 209 3.98 -1.79 15.47
C GLU A 209 4.05 -2.99 16.43
N GLN A 210 3.67 -4.17 15.95
CA GLN A 210 3.70 -5.43 16.69
C GLN A 210 3.76 -6.63 15.71
N PRO A 211 4.13 -7.85 16.16
CA PRO A 211 4.48 -8.96 15.25
C PRO A 211 3.29 -9.77 14.69
N PHE A 212 2.07 -9.53 15.15
CA PHE A 212 0.85 -10.28 14.78
C PHE A 212 -0.03 -9.50 13.79
N PRO A 213 -0.87 -10.14 12.97
CA PRO A 213 -1.79 -9.41 12.09
C PRO A 213 -2.74 -8.49 12.85
N VAL A 214 -2.90 -7.26 12.33
CA VAL A 214 -3.89 -6.29 12.83
C VAL A 214 -5.19 -6.44 12.03
N VAL A 215 -6.32 -6.52 12.74
CA VAL A 215 -7.66 -6.47 12.16
C VAL A 215 -8.36 -5.23 12.69
N LEU A 216 -8.91 -4.41 11.79
CA LEU A 216 -9.77 -3.29 12.16
C LEU A 216 -11.21 -3.61 11.81
N SER A 217 -12.16 -3.32 12.71
CA SER A 217 -13.58 -3.60 12.51
C SER A 217 -14.50 -2.48 12.97
N THR A 218 -15.71 -2.46 12.44
CA THR A 218 -16.83 -1.67 12.99
C THR A 218 -17.17 -2.12 14.42
N PRO A 219 -17.89 -1.29 15.21
CA PRO A 219 -18.16 -1.59 16.62
C PRO A 219 -18.91 -2.90 16.85
N ASN A 220 -19.83 -3.24 15.95
CA ASN A 220 -20.62 -4.47 15.97
C ASN A 220 -19.95 -5.65 15.24
N GLY A 221 -18.74 -5.45 14.69
CA GLY A 221 -18.03 -6.48 13.94
C GLY A 221 -18.65 -6.84 12.59
N SER A 222 -19.63 -6.08 12.09
CA SER A 222 -20.29 -6.34 10.80
C SER A 222 -19.34 -6.21 9.60
N HIS A 223 -18.28 -5.42 9.73
CA HIS A 223 -17.28 -5.18 8.69
C HIS A 223 -15.90 -5.14 9.35
N ALA A 224 -14.96 -5.90 8.79
CA ALA A 224 -13.60 -6.04 9.26
C ALA A 224 -12.65 -6.24 8.06
N MET A 225 -11.44 -5.71 8.18
CA MET A 225 -10.38 -5.90 7.20
C MET A 225 -9.03 -6.10 7.87
N THR A 226 -8.20 -6.91 7.23
CA THR A 226 -6.82 -7.18 7.63
C THR A 226 -5.98 -7.49 6.39
N CYS A 227 -4.66 -7.49 6.56
CA CYS A 227 -3.71 -7.92 5.56
C CYS A 227 -2.67 -8.84 6.20
N ILE A 228 -2.34 -9.93 5.53
CA ILE A 228 -1.27 -10.86 5.93
C ILE A 228 -0.35 -11.14 4.75
N PRO A 229 0.95 -11.37 4.97
CA PRO A 229 1.82 -11.91 3.94
C PRO A 229 1.51 -13.39 3.72
N ARG A 230 1.68 -13.87 2.49
CA ARG A 230 1.54 -15.29 2.18
C ARG A 230 2.88 -16.02 2.17
N GLU A 231 3.95 -15.30 1.88
CA GLU A 231 5.30 -15.83 1.72
C GLU A 231 6.23 -14.97 2.57
N SER A 232 7.19 -15.61 3.24
CA SER A 232 8.31 -14.88 3.82
C SER A 232 9.15 -14.33 2.67
N PRO A 233 9.54 -13.05 2.70
CA PRO A 233 10.49 -12.51 1.74
C PRO A 233 11.86 -13.23 1.87
N SER A 234 12.81 -12.88 0.99
CA SER A 234 14.17 -13.43 1.07
C SER A 234 14.83 -13.19 2.43
N GLU A 235 15.85 -13.99 2.77
CA GLU A 235 16.45 -14.10 4.12
C GLU A 235 16.92 -12.78 4.76
N ASN A 236 17.15 -11.73 3.97
CA ASN A 236 17.68 -10.45 4.46
C ASN A 236 16.61 -9.48 4.98
N PHE A 237 15.35 -9.89 5.00
CA PHE A 237 14.24 -9.05 5.44
C PHE A 237 13.83 -9.32 6.89
N GLU A 238 13.77 -8.25 7.68
CA GLU A 238 13.14 -8.23 8.99
C GLU A 238 11.63 -7.92 8.83
N GLY A 239 10.77 -8.70 9.47
CA GLY A 239 9.30 -8.54 9.43
C GLY A 239 8.56 -9.86 9.21
N PRO A 240 7.23 -9.83 9.02
CA PRO A 240 6.39 -8.63 8.92
C PRO A 240 6.22 -7.90 10.26
N GLY A 241 6.22 -6.57 10.19
CA GLY A 241 5.72 -5.69 11.23
C GLY A 241 4.31 -5.22 10.92
N TYR A 242 3.40 -5.26 11.89
CA TYR A 242 2.02 -4.79 11.72
C TYR A 242 1.76 -3.56 12.59
N GLY A 243 1.57 -2.42 11.95
CA GLY A 243 1.25 -1.18 12.64
C GLY A 243 -0.24 -0.91 12.72
N ARG A 244 -0.59 -0.08 13.71
CA ARG A 244 -1.95 0.40 13.92
C ARG A 244 -1.92 1.84 14.40
N PHE A 245 -2.81 2.66 13.87
CA PHE A 245 -2.83 4.10 14.14
C PHE A 245 -4.27 4.61 14.14
N ARG A 246 -4.51 5.63 14.95
CA ARG A 246 -5.72 6.43 14.93
C ARG A 246 -5.34 7.89 14.90
N PHE A 247 -5.85 8.60 13.90
CA PHE A 247 -5.67 10.03 13.73
C PHE A 247 -7.03 10.69 14.01
N LEU A 248 -7.15 11.40 15.14
CA LEU A 248 -8.38 12.11 15.52
C LEU A 248 -8.25 13.63 15.42
N GLU A 249 -7.04 14.13 15.21
CA GLU A 249 -6.76 15.56 15.18
C GLU A 249 -7.10 16.17 13.82
N ASN A 250 -7.61 17.40 13.84
CA ASN A 250 -7.97 18.19 12.66
C ASN A 250 -9.01 17.50 11.74
N LEU A 251 -8.99 17.83 10.44
CA LEU A 251 -9.88 17.28 9.42
C LEU A 251 -9.47 15.86 8.95
N ASN A 252 -8.43 15.25 9.54
CA ASN A 252 -7.82 13.99 9.08
C ASN A 252 -8.27 12.78 9.91
N LYS A 253 -9.59 12.69 10.16
CA LYS A 253 -10.16 11.61 10.97
C LYS A 253 -10.12 10.28 10.20
N THR A 254 -9.11 9.46 10.48
CA THR A 254 -8.94 8.12 9.89
C THR A 254 -8.30 7.15 10.89
N VAL A 255 -8.49 5.85 10.66
CA VAL A 255 -7.68 4.80 11.27
C VAL A 255 -6.82 4.13 10.20
N LYS A 256 -5.72 3.49 10.60
CA LYS A 256 -4.78 2.86 9.68
C LYS A 256 -4.27 1.55 10.27
N TRP A 257 -4.13 0.54 9.42
CA TRP A 257 -3.16 -0.55 9.62
C TRP A 257 -2.15 -0.54 8.47
N ASN A 258 -0.94 -1.03 8.71
CA ASN A 258 0.05 -1.27 7.68
C ASN A 258 0.79 -2.61 7.91
N VAL A 259 1.38 -3.14 6.85
CA VAL A 259 2.33 -4.27 6.90
C VAL A 259 3.67 -3.76 6.39
N VAL A 260 4.72 -3.98 7.17
CA VAL A 260 6.04 -3.41 6.93
C VAL A 260 7.11 -4.51 6.93
N TYR A 261 8.06 -4.39 6.01
CA TYR A 261 9.31 -5.16 5.99
C TYR A 261 10.50 -4.23 5.93
N ARG A 262 11.62 -4.65 6.52
CA ARG A 262 12.86 -3.87 6.58
C ARG A 262 14.01 -4.67 5.99
N LEU A 263 14.82 -4.03 5.16
CA LEU A 263 16.03 -4.59 4.60
C LEU A 263 17.21 -3.76 5.09
N ARG A 264 18.22 -4.44 5.65
CA ARG A 264 19.47 -3.82 6.09
C ARG A 264 20.63 -4.49 5.39
N ASN A 265 21.47 -3.70 4.73
CA ASN A 265 22.71 -4.19 4.14
C ASN A 265 23.80 -3.12 4.26
N LYS A 266 24.87 -3.42 5.01
CA LYS A 266 25.99 -2.50 5.22
C LYS A 266 26.74 -2.21 3.91
N GLN A 267 26.79 -3.17 2.99
CA GLN A 267 27.43 -3.08 1.69
C GLN A 267 26.56 -2.35 0.64
N GLY A 268 25.31 -2.02 1.00
CA GLY A 268 24.35 -1.38 0.11
C GLY A 268 23.23 -2.32 -0.33
N ILE A 269 22.04 -1.77 -0.50
CA ILE A 269 20.88 -2.48 -1.01
C ILE A 269 21.03 -2.62 -2.53
N LEU A 270 20.97 -3.85 -3.02
CA LEU A 270 21.08 -4.13 -4.44
C LEU A 270 19.85 -3.59 -5.19
N PRO A 271 20.01 -3.11 -6.43
CA PRO A 271 18.91 -2.61 -7.26
C PRO A 271 18.16 -3.76 -7.93
N VAL A 272 17.54 -4.59 -7.08
CA VAL A 272 16.74 -5.74 -7.49
C VAL A 272 15.26 -5.46 -7.29
N ASN A 273 14.44 -6.28 -7.93
CA ASN A 273 13.02 -6.32 -7.64
C ASN A 273 12.78 -6.99 -6.29
N ASN A 274 11.98 -6.35 -5.44
CA ASN A 274 11.59 -6.85 -4.11
C ASN A 274 10.10 -7.22 -4.16
N PRO A 275 9.75 -8.49 -4.47
CA PRO A 275 8.37 -8.95 -4.53
C PRO A 275 7.83 -9.30 -3.14
N PHE A 276 6.54 -9.02 -2.92
CA PHE A 276 5.78 -9.41 -1.75
C PHE A 276 4.40 -9.88 -2.17
N ARG A 277 4.00 -11.06 -1.67
CA ARG A 277 2.64 -11.58 -1.83
C ARG A 277 1.87 -11.40 -0.53
N LEU A 278 0.73 -10.71 -0.62
CA LEU A 278 -0.15 -10.39 0.49
C LEU A 278 -1.56 -10.89 0.20
N PHE A 279 -2.30 -11.18 1.25
CA PHE A 279 -3.73 -11.41 1.24
C PHE A 279 -4.43 -10.34 2.05
N VAL A 280 -5.32 -9.59 1.41
CA VAL A 280 -6.29 -8.72 2.10
C VAL A 280 -7.55 -9.54 2.33
N VAL A 281 -7.98 -9.63 3.58
CA VAL A 281 -9.17 -10.40 3.97
C VAL A 281 -10.25 -9.44 4.42
N VAL A 282 -11.45 -9.60 3.86
CA VAL A 282 -12.62 -8.73 4.07
C VAL A 282 -13.79 -9.59 4.57
N GLY A 283 -14.70 -9.03 5.35
CA GLY A 283 -15.92 -9.71 5.80
C GLY A 283 -16.42 -9.13 7.11
N ASP A 284 -17.30 -9.84 7.80
CA ASP A 284 -17.52 -9.61 9.23
C ASP A 284 -16.33 -10.14 10.06
N LEU A 285 -16.26 -9.72 11.33
CA LEU A 285 -15.13 -9.98 12.21
C LEU A 285 -14.83 -11.48 12.38
N GLU A 286 -15.89 -12.29 12.52
CA GLU A 286 -15.77 -13.73 12.72
C GLU A 286 -15.34 -14.44 11.44
N THR A 287 -15.89 -14.03 10.29
CA THR A 287 -15.48 -14.54 8.98
C THR A 287 -14.02 -14.21 8.68
N VAL A 288 -13.56 -12.99 8.99
CA VAL A 288 -12.15 -12.61 8.87
C VAL A 288 -11.28 -13.50 9.76
N ARG A 289 -11.64 -13.68 11.04
CA ARG A 289 -10.92 -14.57 11.97
C ARG A 289 -10.84 -16.00 11.44
N SER A 290 -11.98 -16.59 11.05
CA SER A 290 -12.06 -17.96 10.53
C SER A 290 -11.23 -18.13 9.25
N THR A 291 -11.25 -17.12 8.38
CA THR A 291 -10.44 -17.11 7.15
C THR A 291 -8.95 -17.08 7.48
N LEU A 292 -8.51 -16.25 8.43
CA LEU A 292 -7.12 -16.21 8.90
C LEU A 292 -6.67 -17.57 9.46
N VAL A 293 -7.50 -18.23 10.27
CA VAL A 293 -7.21 -19.57 10.80
C VAL A 293 -7.00 -20.57 9.66
N GLN A 294 -7.88 -20.57 8.66
CA GLN A 294 -7.80 -21.53 7.56
C GLN A 294 -6.69 -21.23 6.56
N LEU A 295 -6.32 -19.96 6.38
CA LEU A 295 -5.18 -19.57 5.55
C LEU A 295 -3.84 -19.92 6.23
N GLY A 296 -3.80 -19.83 7.56
CA GLY A 296 -2.57 -19.87 8.33
C GLY A 296 -1.69 -18.64 8.07
N LEU A 297 -0.65 -18.47 8.88
CA LEU A 297 0.43 -17.55 8.59
C LEU A 297 1.63 -18.32 8.01
N PRO A 298 2.45 -17.70 7.15
CA PRO A 298 3.75 -18.28 6.81
C PRO A 298 4.52 -18.55 8.10
N HIS A 299 5.13 -19.74 8.20
CA HIS A 299 6.04 -20.01 9.32
C HIS A 299 7.20 -19.00 9.25
N PRO A 300 7.59 -18.41 10.39
CA PRO A 300 8.90 -17.78 10.49
C PRO A 300 9.92 -18.83 10.05
N ARG A 301 10.76 -18.48 9.08
CA ARG A 301 11.95 -19.29 8.79
C ARG A 301 13.00 -18.99 9.84
#